data_AF-A0AAN7J3I9-F1
#
_entry.id   AF-A0AAN7J3I9-F1
#
_cell.length_a   1.000
_cell.length_b   1.000
_cell.length_c   1.000
_cell.angle_alpha   90.00
_cell.angle_beta   90.00
_cell.angle_gamma   90.00
#
_symmetry.space_group_name_H-M   'P 1'
#
loop_
_entity.id
_entity.type
_entity.pdbx_description
1 polymer ?
#
loop_
_entity_poly.entity_id
_entity_poly.type
_entity_poly.pdbx_seq_one_letter_code
_entity_poly.pdbx_strand_id
1 'polypeptide(L)'
;MCFEEFEDNLQQQNMENGMVTLFKRCFVAGESFEECGSRELKEETGLDIAQLELLTVTNNLFLEEPKPAHYVTVFMRAVLEDPQQVPQNLEPHKCDGWDWYDWDNLPKPLFWPLEKMVQDGFDPFPIG
;
A
#
# COMPACT_ATOMS: atom_id res chain seq x y z
N MET A 1 1.73 -12.54 0.36
CA MET A 1 1.10 -11.60 -0.60
C MET A 1 -0.33 -11.41 -0.15
N CYS A 2 -0.66 -10.25 0.42
CA CYS A 2 -2.02 -9.97 0.89
C CYS A 2 -2.91 -9.75 -0.35
N PHE A 3 -3.76 -10.71 -0.68
CA PHE A 3 -4.90 -10.48 -1.55
C PHE A 3 -6.14 -10.70 -0.71
N GLU A 4 -6.66 -9.64 -0.11
CA GLU A 4 -8.02 -9.74 0.41
C GLU A 4 -8.99 -9.40 -0.70
N GLU A 5 -9.77 -10.41 -1.10
CA GLU A 5 -11.01 -10.23 -1.83
C GLU A 5 -11.96 -9.39 -0.97
N PHE A 6 -12.05 -8.10 -1.31
CA PHE A 6 -13.16 -7.19 -1.03
C PHE A 6 -13.99 -7.47 0.23
N GLU A 7 -13.45 -7.13 1.40
CA GLU A 7 -14.19 -6.54 2.51
C GLU A 7 -13.23 -5.74 3.40
N ASP A 8 -13.17 -4.43 3.12
CA ASP A 8 -12.64 -3.34 3.95
C ASP A 8 -11.14 -2.99 4.02
N ASN A 9 -10.20 -3.73 3.45
CA ASN A 9 -8.78 -3.32 3.44
C ASN A 9 -8.08 -3.60 2.11
N LEU A 10 -7.82 -2.55 1.32
CA LEU A 10 -6.90 -2.65 0.17
C LEU A 10 -5.48 -2.74 0.74
N GLN A 11 -4.74 -3.81 0.44
CA GLN A 11 -3.36 -3.99 0.90
C GLN A 11 -2.53 -4.60 -0.21
N GLN A 12 -1.72 -3.77 -0.88
CA GLN A 12 -0.53 -4.28 -1.54
C GLN A 12 0.58 -3.29 -1.28
N GLN A 13 1.52 -3.64 -0.41
CA GLN A 13 2.70 -2.82 -0.19
C GLN A 13 3.83 -3.40 -1.01
N ASN A 14 4.30 -2.63 -1.99
CA ASN A 14 5.55 -2.94 -2.65
C ASN A 14 6.65 -2.28 -1.84
N MET A 15 7.65 -3.08 -1.53
CA MET A 15 8.77 -2.62 -0.76
C MET A 15 10.08 -2.98 -1.47
N GLU A 16 10.83 -1.96 -1.89
CA GLU A 16 12.11 -2.10 -2.61
C GLU A 16 13.12 -1.10 -2.03
N ASN A 17 14.33 -1.55 -1.70
CA ASN A 17 15.42 -0.71 -1.18
C ASN A 17 15.01 0.15 0.04
N GLY A 18 14.11 -0.37 0.89
CA GLY A 18 13.58 0.34 2.06
C GLY A 18 12.47 1.33 1.74
N MET A 19 12.07 1.50 0.48
CA MET A 19 10.91 2.30 0.09
C MET A 19 9.62 1.49 0.26
N VAL A 20 8.54 2.09 0.75
CA VAL A 20 7.24 1.44 0.93
C VAL A 20 6.16 2.24 0.19
N THR A 21 5.41 1.60 -0.71
CA THR A 21 4.21 2.22 -1.32
C THR A 21 2.97 1.78 -0.57
N LEU A 22 2.19 2.74 -0.06
CA LEU A 22 1.04 2.51 0.81
C LEU A 22 -0.29 2.74 0.07
N PHE A 23 -1.26 1.88 0.35
CA PHE A 23 -2.59 1.91 -0.24
C PHE A 23 -3.60 1.76 0.88
N LYS A 24 -3.84 2.82 1.66
CA LYS A 24 -4.66 2.67 2.85
C LYS A 24 -5.81 3.63 2.93
N ARG A 25 -6.85 3.13 3.60
CA ARG A 25 -8.13 3.78 3.75
C ARG A 25 -8.07 4.61 5.02
N CYS A 26 -7.84 5.90 4.85
CA CYS A 26 -7.74 6.79 5.99
C CYS A 26 -9.11 7.31 6.42
N PHE A 27 -9.61 6.89 7.58
CA PHE A 27 -10.92 7.31 8.08
C PHE A 27 -10.91 7.92 9.49
N VAL A 28 -9.74 8.19 10.05
CA VAL A 28 -9.66 8.90 11.33
C VAL A 28 -9.81 10.40 11.05
N ALA A 29 -10.88 10.99 11.57
CA ALA A 29 -11.15 12.41 11.37
C ALA A 29 -10.04 13.26 12.01
N GLY A 30 -9.41 14.13 11.21
CA GLY A 30 -8.32 15.00 11.64
C GLY A 30 -6.91 14.42 11.43
N GLU A 31 -6.81 13.19 10.95
CA GLU A 31 -5.54 12.55 10.58
C GLU A 31 -5.09 13.00 9.17
N SER A 32 -3.81 13.33 9.02
CA SER A 32 -3.15 13.57 7.74
C SER A 32 -2.86 12.26 7.00
N PHE A 33 -2.57 12.31 5.69
CA PHE A 33 -2.23 11.11 4.94
C PHE A 33 -0.94 10.45 5.44
N GLU A 34 -0.01 11.27 5.92
CA GLU A 34 1.27 10.84 6.47
C GLU A 34 1.08 10.12 7.82
N GLU A 35 0.32 10.71 8.75
CA GLU A 35 0.00 10.06 10.03
C GLU A 35 -0.69 8.73 9.81
N CYS A 36 -1.63 8.71 8.87
CA CYS A 36 -2.37 7.52 8.49
C CYS A 36 -1.48 6.42 7.92
N GLY A 37 -0.63 6.78 6.95
CA GLY A 37 0.30 5.83 6.34
C GLY A 37 1.26 5.23 7.36
N SER A 38 1.78 6.06 8.27
CA SER A 38 2.65 5.62 9.37
C SER A 38 1.93 4.68 10.34
N ARG A 39 0.73 5.06 10.81
CA ARG A 39 -0.07 4.27 11.75
C ARG A 39 -0.47 2.91 11.17
N GLU A 40 -1.07 2.90 9.99
CA GLU A 40 -1.54 1.65 9.35
C GLU A 40 -0.38 0.69 9.07
N LEU A 41 0.73 1.20 8.53
CA LEU A 41 1.91 0.37 8.28
C LEU A 41 2.45 -0.23 9.58
N LYS A 42 2.49 0.56 10.64
CA LYS A 42 2.95 0.11 11.96
C LYS A 42 2.05 -0.97 12.55
N GLU A 43 0.73 -0.80 12.45
CA GLU A 43 -0.26 -1.75 12.96
C GLU A 43 -0.16 -3.12 12.25
N GLU A 44 0.14 -3.14 10.95
CA GLU A 44 0.12 -4.35 10.13
C GLU A 44 1.46 -5.08 10.04
N THR A 45 2.54 -4.31 9.98
CA THR A 45 3.89 -4.82 9.69
C THR A 45 4.86 -4.64 10.86
N GLY A 46 4.54 -3.74 11.78
CA GLY A 46 5.46 -3.31 12.83
C GLY A 46 6.59 -2.40 12.34
N LEU A 47 6.64 -2.06 11.04
CA LEU A 47 7.66 -1.20 10.45
C LEU A 47 7.51 0.26 10.89
N ASP A 48 8.65 0.92 11.12
CA ASP A 48 8.75 2.36 11.33
C ASP A 48 9.24 3.02 10.04
N ILE A 49 8.54 4.08 9.62
CA ILE A 49 8.82 4.78 8.36
C ILE A 49 8.99 6.28 8.55
N ALA A 50 9.78 6.87 7.66
CA ALA A 50 10.04 8.30 7.55
C ALA A 50 9.88 8.78 6.11
N GLN A 51 9.96 10.11 5.93
CA GLN A 51 9.92 10.78 4.63
C GLN A 51 8.70 10.37 3.79
N LEU A 52 7.51 10.42 4.40
CA LEU A 52 6.28 10.15 3.67
C LEU A 52 6.03 11.24 2.64
N GLU A 53 5.77 10.83 1.40
CA GLU A 53 5.50 11.72 0.28
C GLU A 53 4.29 11.23 -0.51
N LEU A 54 3.37 12.14 -0.79
CA LEU A 54 2.24 11.88 -1.67
C LEU A 54 2.72 11.66 -3.10
N LEU A 55 2.39 10.51 -3.68
CA LEU A 55 2.67 10.18 -5.07
C LEU A 55 1.51 10.57 -5.97
N THR A 56 0.33 10.04 -5.69
CA THR A 56 -0.86 10.26 -6.53
C THR A 56 -2.13 9.87 -5.79
N VAL A 57 -3.28 10.17 -6.39
CA VAL A 57 -4.60 9.78 -5.92
C VAL A 57 -5.37 9.18 -7.09
N THR A 58 -5.97 8.01 -6.89
CA THR A 58 -6.78 7.33 -7.91
C THR A 58 -8.23 7.20 -7.50
N ASN A 59 -9.08 7.08 -8.51
CA ASN A 59 -10.53 6.99 -8.36
C ASN A 59 -11.02 5.63 -8.90
N ASN A 60 -11.29 4.69 -7.99
CA ASN A 60 -11.55 3.29 -8.30
C ASN A 60 -13.01 2.93 -8.03
N LEU A 61 -13.75 2.61 -9.10
CA LEU A 61 -15.17 2.25 -9.06
C LEU A 61 -15.33 0.74 -9.27
N PHE A 62 -15.81 0.04 -8.26
CA PHE A 62 -16.13 -1.39 -8.30
C PHE A 62 -17.65 -1.54 -8.32
N LEU A 63 -18.24 -1.43 -9.51
CA LEU A 63 -19.70 -1.44 -9.68
C LEU A 63 -20.27 -2.84 -9.92
N GLU A 64 -19.42 -3.77 -10.38
CA GLU A 64 -19.82 -5.13 -10.78
C GLU A 64 -19.64 -6.17 -9.65
N GLU A 65 -19.06 -5.75 -8.52
CA GLU A 65 -18.87 -6.59 -7.34
C GLU A 65 -20.19 -6.84 -6.59
N PRO A 66 -20.31 -7.96 -5.84
CA PRO A 66 -21.49 -8.25 -5.01
C PRO A 66 -21.87 -7.11 -4.06
N LYS A 67 -20.86 -6.33 -3.64
CA LYS A 67 -21.00 -5.07 -2.89
C LYS A 67 -20.37 -3.94 -3.69
N PRO A 68 -21.17 -3.15 -4.44
CA PRO A 68 -20.64 -2.02 -5.18
C PRO A 68 -19.93 -1.04 -4.25
N ALA A 69 -18.72 -0.64 -4.61
CA ALA A 69 -17.90 0.22 -3.78
C ALA A 69 -17.10 1.23 -4.63
N HIS A 70 -16.91 2.42 -4.07
CA HIS A 70 -16.12 3.48 -4.69
C HIS A 70 -15.01 3.87 -3.71
N TYR A 71 -13.76 3.67 -4.15
CA TYR A 71 -12.58 4.01 -3.37
C TYR A 71 -11.83 5.16 -4.03
N VAL A 72 -11.50 6.16 -3.23
CA VAL A 72 -10.43 7.11 -3.54
C VAL A 72 -9.19 6.58 -2.84
N THR A 73 -8.19 6.15 -3.62
CA THR A 73 -6.98 5.54 -3.08
C THR A 73 -5.85 6.55 -3.15
N VAL A 74 -5.30 6.91 -2.00
CA VAL A 74 -4.14 7.80 -1.88
C VAL A 74 -2.88 6.94 -1.84
N PHE A 75 -1.92 7.28 -2.70
CA PHE A 75 -0.64 6.59 -2.82
C PHE A 75 0.43 7.43 -2.17
N MET A 76 1.06 6.87 -1.16
CA MET A 76 2.20 7.48 -0.48
C MET A 76 3.43 6.60 -0.71
N ARG A 77 4.60 7.22 -0.86
CA ARG A 77 5.87 6.54 -0.63
C ARG A 77 6.41 6.92 0.73
N ALA A 78 7.20 6.04 1.32
CA ALA A 78 7.97 6.30 2.52
C ALA A 78 9.29 5.53 2.44
N VAL A 79 10.22 5.80 3.35
CA VAL A 79 11.41 4.97 3.57
C VAL A 79 11.40 4.39 4.98
N LEU A 80 11.99 3.22 5.19
CA LEU A 80 12.21 2.68 6.53
C LEU A 80 13.08 3.62 7.37
N GLU A 81 12.74 3.80 8.64
CA GLU A 81 13.62 4.47 9.60
C GLU A 81 14.88 3.64 9.87
N ASP A 82 14.72 2.32 10.03
CA ASP A 82 15.81 1.35 10.08
C ASP A 82 15.74 0.43 8.85
N PRO A 83 16.66 0.57 7.88
CA PRO A 83 16.70 -0.28 6.68
C PRO A 83 16.87 -1.79 6.96
N GLN A 84 17.25 -2.18 8.18
CA GLN A 84 17.37 -3.58 8.57
C GLN A 84 16.08 -4.14 9.20
N GLN A 85 15.07 -3.30 9.42
CA GLN A 85 13.80 -3.74 9.97
C GLN A 85 13.08 -4.64 8.96
N VAL A 86 12.56 -5.76 9.44
CA VAL A 86 11.81 -6.72 8.63
C VAL A 86 10.34 -6.69 9.02
N PRO A 87 9.41 -6.78 8.05
CA PRO A 87 7.99 -6.76 8.34
C PRO A 87 7.58 -8.01 9.10
N GLN A 88 6.65 -7.86 10.03
CA GLN A 88 6.03 -8.94 10.79
C GLN A 88 4.57 -9.01 10.39
N ASN A 89 4.00 -10.21 10.27
CA ASN A 89 2.57 -10.33 10.02
C ASN A 89 1.77 -10.15 11.33
N LEU A 90 1.44 -8.90 11.68
CA LEU A 90 0.74 -8.58 12.93
C LEU A 90 -0.78 -8.80 12.84
N GLU A 91 -1.33 -8.88 11.63
CA GLU A 91 -2.74 -9.18 11.37
C GLU A 91 -2.90 -10.45 10.52
N PRO A 92 -2.51 -11.63 11.03
CA PRO A 92 -2.49 -12.89 10.27
C PRO A 92 -3.88 -13.40 9.87
N HIS A 93 -4.93 -12.77 10.39
CA HIS A 93 -6.33 -13.05 10.02
C HIS A 93 -6.78 -12.22 8.81
N LYS A 94 -5.99 -11.22 8.40
CA LYS A 94 -6.24 -10.36 7.25
C LYS A 94 -5.19 -10.49 6.15
N CYS A 95 -3.94 -10.79 6.51
CA CYS A 95 -2.88 -10.99 5.53
C CYS A 95 -2.10 -12.29 5.80
N ASP A 96 -1.71 -12.99 4.74
CA ASP A 96 -0.85 -14.19 4.83
C ASP A 96 0.61 -13.86 5.16
N GLY A 97 1.04 -12.64 4.87
CA GLY A 97 2.38 -12.15 5.16
C GLY A 97 2.92 -11.14 4.14
N TRP A 98 4.01 -10.52 4.54
CA TRP A 98 4.67 -9.41 3.87
C TRP A 98 6.05 -9.83 3.35
N ASP A 99 6.37 -9.43 2.12
CA ASP A 99 7.64 -9.70 1.46
C ASP A 99 8.09 -8.48 0.66
N TRP A 100 9.38 -8.44 0.33
CA TRP A 100 10.01 -7.40 -0.49
C TRP A 100 10.05 -7.87 -1.95
N TYR A 101 9.68 -6.98 -2.88
CA TYR A 101 9.64 -7.26 -4.32
C TYR A 101 10.28 -6.12 -5.09
N ASP A 102 11.10 -6.47 -6.09
CA ASP A 102 11.62 -5.50 -7.06
C ASP A 102 10.46 -5.01 -7.94
N TRP A 103 10.44 -3.70 -8.23
CA TRP A 103 9.39 -3.08 -9.02
C TRP A 103 9.31 -3.59 -10.46
N ASP A 104 10.44 -3.97 -11.04
CA ASP A 104 10.49 -4.61 -12.36
C ASP A 104 10.03 -6.08 -12.33
N ASN A 105 9.86 -6.67 -11.15
CA ASN A 105 9.54 -8.08 -10.94
C ASN A 105 8.42 -8.26 -9.90
N LEU A 106 7.37 -7.45 -10.02
CA LEU A 106 6.21 -7.54 -9.15
C LEU A 106 5.51 -8.91 -9.26
N PRO A 107 4.96 -9.41 -8.13
CA PRO A 107 4.30 -10.70 -8.11
C PRO A 107 2.95 -10.65 -8.85
N LYS A 108 2.42 -11.82 -9.21
CA LYS A 108 1.14 -11.95 -9.93
C LYS A 108 0.18 -12.90 -9.21
N PRO A 109 -1.15 -12.64 -9.25
CA PRO A 109 -1.82 -11.46 -9.84
C PRO A 109 -1.45 -10.17 -9.08
N LEU A 110 -1.81 -8.98 -9.59
CA LEU A 110 -1.69 -7.72 -8.82
C LEU A 110 -3.08 -7.27 -8.37
N PHE A 111 -3.14 -6.51 -7.28
CA PHE A 111 -4.38 -5.84 -6.94
C PHE A 111 -4.76 -4.86 -8.06
N TRP A 112 -5.98 -4.95 -8.59
CA TRP A 112 -6.36 -4.32 -9.87
C TRP A 112 -6.05 -2.81 -9.98
N PRO A 113 -6.32 -1.95 -8.99
CA PRO A 113 -5.90 -0.54 -9.03
C PRO A 113 -4.39 -0.33 -9.17
N LEU A 114 -3.59 -1.17 -8.50
CA LEU A 114 -2.14 -1.13 -8.63
C LEU A 114 -1.72 -1.63 -10.01
N GLU A 115 -2.30 -2.73 -10.48
CA GLU A 115 -2.05 -3.25 -11.83
C GLU A 115 -2.32 -2.19 -12.90
N LYS A 116 -3.47 -1.52 -12.81
CA LYS A 116 -3.85 -0.43 -13.71
C LYS A 116 -2.85 0.72 -13.67
N MET A 117 -2.42 1.14 -12.48
CA MET A 117 -1.42 2.20 -12.36
C MET A 117 -0.08 1.83 -12.98
N VAL A 118 0.40 0.61 -12.75
CA VAL A 118 1.63 0.10 -13.37
C VAL A 118 1.49 0.09 -14.90
N GLN A 119 0.33 -0.34 -15.42
CA GLN A 119 0.05 -0.32 -16.86
C GLN A 119 -0.02 1.10 -17.45
N ASP A 120 -0.50 2.07 -16.67
CA ASP A 120 -0.55 3.49 -17.05
C ASP A 120 0.84 4.17 -17.00
N GLY A 121 1.90 3.43 -16.65
CA GLY A 121 3.29 3.90 -16.65
C GLY A 121 3.70 4.62 -15.36
N PHE A 122 3.00 4.38 -14.26
CA PHE A 122 3.37 4.92 -12.96
C PHE A 122 4.69 4.32 -12.46
N ASP A 123 5.55 5.18 -11.91
CA ASP A 123 6.80 4.82 -11.24
C ASP A 123 6.85 5.53 -9.87
N PRO A 124 6.91 4.79 -8.75
CA PRO A 124 6.95 5.39 -7.41
C PRO A 124 8.32 5.96 -7.04
N PHE A 125 9.39 5.62 -7.77
CA PHE A 125 10.73 6.06 -7.45
C PHE A 125 10.97 7.51 -7.92
N PRO A 126 11.77 8.29 -7.16
CA PRO A 126 12.12 9.63 -7.58
C PRO A 126 12.88 9.58 -8.91
N ILE A 127 12.51 10.46 -9.83
CA ILE A 127 13.28 10.71 -11.05
C ILE A 127 14.63 11.27 -10.60
N GLY A 128 15.71 10.54 -10.86
CA GLY A 128 17.08 10.94 -10.56
C GLY A 128 17.56 12.16 -11.33
#